data_AF-A0A9D1H0S1-F1
#
_entry.id   AF-A0A9D1H0S1-F1
#
_cell.length_a   1.000
_cell.length_b   1.000
_cell.length_c   1.000
_cell.angle_alpha   90.00
_cell.angle_beta   90.00
_cell.angle_gamma   90.00
#
_symmetry.space_group_name_H-M   'P 1'
#
loop_
_entity.id
_entity.type
_entity.pdbx_description
1 polymer ?
#
loop_
_entity_poly.entity_id
_entity_poly.type
_entity_poly.pdbx_seq_one_letter_code
_entity_poly.pdbx_strand_id
1 'polypeptide(L)'
;MQYTLSFVKDGKKYVSNVFDFETACLINDEHNSGRTKGPLSLCRSGVDHMFEGTEATQEVIDSLGANERTRLCLELWDFYIEAVSSKKASGAAEKKAEA
;
A
#
# COMPACT_ATOMS: atom_id res chain seq x y z
N MET A 1 3.61 -5.72 -12.66
CA MET A 1 2.60 -4.67 -12.92
C MET A 1 2.90 -3.51 -12.00
N GLN A 2 2.63 -2.26 -12.41
CA GLN A 2 2.80 -1.09 -11.55
C GLN A 2 1.48 -0.82 -10.84
N TYR A 3 1.51 -0.72 -9.51
CA TYR A 3 0.31 -0.50 -8.69
C TYR A 3 0.19 0.96 -8.29
N THR A 4 -1.01 1.53 -8.37
CA THR A 4 -1.33 2.89 -7.94
C THR A 4 -2.68 2.88 -7.24
N LEU A 5 -2.83 3.69 -6.20
CA LEU A 5 -4.11 3.98 -5.58
C LEU A 5 -4.79 5.14 -6.30
N SER A 6 -6.13 5.16 -6.27
CA SER A 6 -6.89 6.32 -6.70
C SER A 6 -8.21 6.45 -5.97
N PHE A 7 -8.70 7.67 -5.83
CA PHE A 7 -10.02 7.98 -5.29
C PHE A 7 -10.64 9.19 -6.01
N VAL A 8 -11.94 9.40 -5.85
CA VAL A 8 -12.63 10.58 -6.36
C VAL A 8 -13.18 11.38 -5.21
N LYS A 9 -12.91 12.68 -5.19
CA LYS A 9 -13.45 13.64 -4.23
C LYS A 9 -13.89 14.89 -4.97
N ASP A 10 -15.11 15.34 -4.72
CA ASP A 10 -15.67 16.57 -5.32
C ASP A 10 -15.57 16.60 -6.86
N GLY A 11 -15.73 15.44 -7.50
CA GLY A 11 -15.64 15.28 -8.96
C GLY A 11 -14.22 15.25 -9.53
N LYS A 12 -13.18 15.45 -8.70
CA LYS A 12 -11.78 15.30 -9.10
C LYS A 12 -11.27 13.90 -8.76
N LYS A 13 -10.61 13.25 -9.72
CA LYS A 13 -9.87 12.00 -9.49
C LYS A 13 -8.46 12.32 -9.01
N TYR A 14 -8.07 11.68 -7.93
CA TYR A 14 -6.72 11.73 -7.38
C TYR A 14 -6.04 10.38 -7.62
N VAL A 15 -4.77 10.42 -8.01
CA VAL A 15 -3.97 9.23 -8.30
C VAL A 15 -2.67 9.35 -7.52
N SER A 16 -2.27 8.27 -6.87
CA SER A 16 -1.04 8.21 -6.08
C SER A 16 0.19 8.05 -6.97
N ASN A 17 1.37 8.17 -6.35
CA ASN A 17 2.59 7.61 -6.88
C ASN A 17 2.49 6.08 -7.03
N VAL A 18 3.43 5.50 -7.76
CA VAL A 18 3.52 4.05 -7.95
C VAL A 18 3.97 3.39 -6.64
N PHE A 19 3.36 2.27 -6.30
CA PHE A 19 3.78 1.43 -5.18
C PHE A 19 5.24 0.98 -5.39
N ASP A 20 6.08 1.32 -4.42
CA ASP A 20 7.51 1.11 -4.49
C ASP A 20 8.03 0.32 -3.28
N PHE A 21 9.36 0.16 -3.23
CA PHE A 21 10.01 -0.57 -2.15
C PHE A 21 9.88 0.13 -0.80
N GLU A 22 9.89 1.46 -0.78
CA GLU A 22 9.76 2.24 0.46
C GLU A 22 8.37 2.06 1.07
N THR A 23 7.31 2.15 0.25
CA THR A 23 5.94 1.84 0.65
C THR A 23 5.83 0.43 1.22
N ALA A 24 6.46 -0.55 0.56
CA ALA A 24 6.45 -1.93 1.03
C ALA A 24 7.16 -2.10 2.39
N CYS A 25 8.28 -1.41 2.60
CA CYS A 25 9.01 -1.41 3.87
C CYS A 25 8.19 -0.80 5.01
N LEU A 26 7.52 0.34 4.76
CA LEU A 26 6.66 0.98 5.76
C LEU A 26 5.57 0.03 6.27
N ILE A 27 4.89 -0.67 5.37
CA ILE A 27 3.85 -1.64 5.73
C ILE A 27 4.46 -2.84 6.45
N ASN A 28 5.62 -3.33 5.98
CA ASN A 28 6.30 -4.46 6.58
C ASN A 28 6.75 -4.18 8.02
N ASP A 29 7.30 -3.01 8.28
CA ASP A 29 7.78 -2.62 9.60
C ASP A 29 6.62 -2.52 10.59
N GLU A 30 5.50 -1.93 10.17
CA GLU A 30 4.29 -1.91 10.98
C GLU A 30 3.73 -3.32 11.22
N HIS A 31 3.72 -4.17 10.19
CA HIS A 31 3.25 -5.56 10.28
C HIS A 31 4.09 -6.39 11.26
N ASN A 32 5.39 -6.13 11.35
CA ASN A 32 6.30 -6.84 12.26
C ASN A 32 6.49 -6.14 13.61
N SER A 33 5.93 -4.94 13.81
CA SER A 33 6.07 -4.18 15.07
C SER A 33 5.33 -4.80 16.26
N GLY A 34 4.31 -5.62 16.00
CA GLY A 34 3.40 -6.18 17.01
C GLY A 34 2.47 -5.15 17.67
N ARG A 35 2.51 -3.87 17.26
CA ARG A 35 1.71 -2.77 17.84
C ARG A 35 0.33 -2.63 17.20
N THR A 36 0.24 -2.87 15.90
CA THR A 36 -0.95 -2.64 15.08
C THR A 36 -1.63 -3.96 14.75
N LYS A 37 -2.97 -3.96 14.74
CA LYS A 37 -3.79 -5.17 14.60
C LYS A 37 -4.83 -4.97 13.50
N GLY A 38 -4.36 -4.97 12.26
CA GLY A 38 -5.23 -5.06 11.08
C GLY A 38 -4.77 -4.19 9.91
N PRO A 39 -5.15 -4.57 8.66
CA PRO A 39 -4.74 -3.87 7.44
C PRO A 39 -4.97 -2.36 7.46
N LEU A 40 -6.03 -1.90 8.13
CA LEU A 40 -6.36 -0.47 8.23
C LEU A 40 -5.31 0.34 8.98
N SER A 41 -4.82 -0.20 10.11
CA SER A 41 -3.75 0.42 10.89
C SER A 41 -2.37 0.23 10.25
N LEU A 42 -2.17 -0.89 9.53
CA LEU A 42 -0.89 -1.22 8.89
C LEU A 42 -0.60 -0.37 7.66
N CYS A 43 -1.62 -0.15 6.84
CA CYS A 43 -1.47 0.51 5.55
C CYS A 43 -1.65 2.02 5.63
N ARG A 44 -2.00 2.59 6.80
CA ARG A 44 -2.31 4.02 6.89
C ARG A 44 -1.14 4.90 6.47
N SER A 45 0.03 4.69 7.06
CA SER A 45 1.25 5.44 6.70
C SER A 45 1.67 5.18 5.25
N GLY A 46 1.42 3.98 4.74
CA GLY A 46 1.70 3.64 3.35
C GLY A 46 0.79 4.38 2.37
N VAL A 47 -0.51 4.55 2.69
CA VAL A 47 -1.42 5.35 1.89
C VAL A 47 -0.97 6.80 1.86
N ASP A 48 -0.65 7.37 3.03
CA ASP A 48 -0.18 8.76 3.13
C ASP A 48 1.10 8.95 2.28
N HIS A 49 2.09 8.06 2.41
CA HIS A 49 3.32 8.07 1.62
C HIS A 49 3.08 7.98 0.11
N MET A 50 2.20 7.09 -0.35
CA MET A 50 1.91 6.96 -1.78
C MET A 50 1.31 8.24 -2.40
N PHE A 51 0.69 9.12 -1.61
CA PHE A 51 0.19 10.41 -2.08
C PHE A 51 1.12 11.60 -1.81
N GLU A 52 2.28 11.39 -1.18
CA GLU A 52 3.26 12.45 -0.93
C GLU A 52 3.70 13.13 -2.25
N GLY A 53 3.68 14.46 -2.25
CA GLY A 53 4.03 15.26 -3.43
C GLY A 53 3.03 15.21 -4.59
N THR A 54 1.90 14.50 -4.45
CA THR A 54 0.83 14.50 -5.45
C THR A 54 -0.14 15.67 -5.24
N GLU A 55 -1.14 15.79 -6.12
CA GLU A 55 -2.21 16.78 -5.95
C GLU A 55 -3.14 16.48 -4.75
N ALA A 56 -3.10 15.27 -4.19
CA ALA A 56 -3.86 14.92 -3.00
C ALA A 56 -3.09 15.36 -1.75
N THR A 57 -3.43 16.52 -1.21
CA THR A 57 -2.86 16.97 0.07
C THR A 57 -3.31 16.07 1.22
N GLN A 58 -2.59 16.08 2.34
CA GLN A 58 -2.99 15.32 3.52
C GLN A 58 -4.39 15.70 4.02
N GLU A 59 -4.78 16.99 3.92
CA GLU A 59 -6.13 17.45 4.27
C GLU A 59 -7.22 16.81 3.38
N VAL A 60 -6.94 16.63 2.08
CA VAL A 60 -7.85 15.95 1.14
C VAL A 60 -8.03 14.48 1.54
N ILE A 61 -6.93 13.80 1.89
CA ILE A 61 -6.93 12.40 2.31
C ILE A 61 -7.63 12.21 3.66
N ASP A 62 -7.38 13.11 4.61
CA ASP A 62 -7.95 13.04 5.97
C ASP A 62 -9.45 13.32 6.00
N SER A 63 -9.92 14.15 5.06
CA SER A 63 -11.33 14.45 4.86
C SER A 63 -12.08 13.38 4.06
N LEU A 64 -11.43 12.28 3.65
CA LEU A 64 -12.12 11.14 3.07
C LEU A 64 -12.97 10.41 4.12
N GLY A 65 -14.13 9.91 3.68
CA GLY A 65 -14.97 9.07 4.51
C GLY A 65 -14.25 7.81 4.97
N ALA A 66 -14.68 7.25 6.11
CA ALA A 66 -14.09 6.02 6.65
C ALA A 66 -14.08 4.86 5.63
N ASN A 67 -15.14 4.75 4.82
CA ASN A 67 -15.24 3.73 3.77
C ASN A 67 -14.13 3.86 2.72
N GLU A 68 -13.85 5.08 2.24
CA GLU A 68 -12.85 5.29 1.19
C GLU A 68 -11.43 5.11 1.73
N ARG A 69 -11.15 5.60 2.94
CA ARG A 69 -9.85 5.33 3.61
C ARG A 69 -9.65 3.84 3.85
N THR A 70 -10.70 3.12 4.23
CA THR A 70 -10.68 1.67 4.40
C THR A 70 -10.37 0.97 3.08
N ARG A 71 -11.03 1.37 1.99
CA ARG A 71 -10.78 0.82 0.65
C ARG A 71 -9.33 1.02 0.23
N LEU A 72 -8.80 2.24 0.38
CA LEU A 72 -7.40 2.54 0.03
C LEU A 72 -6.41 1.69 0.82
N CYS A 73 -6.62 1.53 2.13
CA CYS A 73 -5.76 0.67 2.95
C CYS A 73 -5.84 -0.81 2.53
N LEU A 74 -7.03 -1.32 2.21
CA LEU A 74 -7.18 -2.73 1.78
C LEU A 74 -6.56 -2.97 0.41
N GLU A 75 -6.74 -2.05 -0.53
CA GLU A 75 -6.11 -2.12 -1.85
C GLU A 75 -4.58 -2.09 -1.74
N LEU A 76 -4.04 -1.21 -0.88
CA LEU A 76 -2.61 -1.17 -0.59
C LEU A 76 -2.11 -2.46 0.09
N TRP A 77 -2.91 -3.03 0.99
CA TRP A 77 -2.59 -4.31 1.62
C TRP A 77 -2.48 -5.44 0.59
N ASP A 78 -3.34 -5.46 -0.41
CA ASP A 78 -3.28 -6.45 -1.50
C ASP A 78 -1.99 -6.27 -2.33
N PHE A 79 -1.57 -5.03 -2.63
CA PHE A 79 -0.29 -4.77 -3.30
C PHE A 79 0.90 -5.31 -2.48
N TYR A 80 0.88 -5.06 -1.17
CA TYR A 80 1.90 -5.58 -0.26
C TYR A 80 1.91 -7.11 -0.21
N ILE A 81 0.74 -7.76 -0.05
CA ILE A 81 0.62 -9.23 -0.06
C ILE A 81 1.21 -9.77 -1.35
N GLU A 82 0.88 -9.19 -2.49
CA GLU A 82 1.38 -9.65 -3.78
C GLU A 82 2.90 -9.48 -3.85
N ALA A 83 3.45 -8.33 -3.41
CA ALA A 83 4.88 -8.09 -3.41
C ALA A 83 5.66 -9.11 -2.55
N VAL A 84 5.16 -9.47 -1.36
CA VAL A 84 5.81 -10.45 -0.48
C VAL A 84 5.53 -11.90 -0.88
N SER A 85 4.39 -12.17 -1.51
CA SER A 85 4.03 -13.52 -1.99
C SER A 85 4.74 -13.85 -3.30
N SER A 86 4.94 -12.87 -4.17
CA SER A 86 5.70 -13.01 -5.42
C SER A 86 7.17 -13.37 -5.16
N LYS A 87 7.75 -12.86 -4.07
CA LYS A 87 9.09 -13.27 -3.60
C LYS A 87 9.16 -14.76 -3.20
N LYS A 88 8.06 -15.38 -2.78
CA LYS A 88 8.04 -16.84 -2.50
C LYS A 88 8.14 -17.67 -3.79
N ALA A 89 7.61 -17.18 -4.91
CA ALA A 89 7.65 -17.89 -6.18
C ALA A 89 9.04 -17.87 -6.83
N SER A 90 9.77 -16.74 -6.76
CA SER A 90 11.14 -16.65 -7.28
C SER A 90 12.16 -17.44 -6.44
N GLY A 91 12.06 -17.40 -5.11
CA GLY A 91 12.95 -18.20 -4.23
C GLY A 91 12.71 -19.71 -4.31
N ALA A 92 11.51 -20.16 -4.68
CA ALA A 92 11.22 -21.57 -4.92
C ALA A 92 11.72 -22.06 -6.30
N ALA A 93 11.81 -21.17 -7.29
CA ALA A 93 12.37 -21.46 -8.61
C ALA A 93 13.91 -21.54 -8.56
N GLU A 94 14.57 -20.63 -7.83
CA GLU A 94 16.03 -20.67 -7.62
C GLU A 94 16.48 -21.95 -6.90
N LYS A 95 15.77 -22.38 -5.84
CA LYS A 95 16.10 -23.63 -5.13
C LYS A 95 15.90 -24.91 -5.93
N LYS A 96 15.17 -24.87 -7.05
CA LYS A 96 15.02 -26.03 -7.96
C LYS A 96 16.06 -26.07 -9.08
N ALA A 97 16.82 -24.98 -9.28
CA ALA A 97 17.88 -24.92 -10.28
C ALA A 97 19.26 -25.35 -9.73
N GLU A 98 19.40 -25.42 -8.40
CA GLU A 98 20.62 -25.87 -7.69
C GLU A 98 20.53 -27.31 -7.11
N ALA A 99 19.49 -28.09 -7.46
CA ALA A 99 19.29 -29.47 -7.02
C ALA A 99 19.32 -30.47 -8.17
#